data_AF-A0A352J2F9-F1
#
_entry.id   AF-A0A352J2F9-F1
#
_cell.length_a   1.000
_cell.length_b   1.000
_cell.length_c   1.000
_cell.angle_alpha   90.00
_cell.angle_beta   90.00
_cell.angle_gamma   90.00
#
_symmetry.space_group_name_H-M   'P 1'
#
loop_
_entity.id
_entity.type
_entity.pdbx_description
1 polymer ?
#
loop_
_entity_poly.entity_id
_entity_poly.type
_entity_poly.pdbx_seq_one_letter_code
_entity_poly.pdbx_strand_id
1 'polypeptide(L)'
;MGGLEITRQVSLSGEEPLFFVSEKIRNLNKYGRMFNLVQHVTVAPPFLDRKTLFDNNTEKGFEDKEDGSLHQEEPVLCWPEAVHKDGKVDLRHFQDPWPRVSSFIYNRRETYGWVTASNPTLGVMLGYLWKVEDYPWINFWRSMENGNPVAFGMEFGTTGLHEPFTVVAKKGKIFDRNLYEFIDAQETIEKTFLAFLARIPEDFNGVDNIRLEDSNLVIRERGRTDRNIRYKFKRHYLG
;
A
#
# COMPACT_ATOMS: atom_id res chain seq x y z
N MET A 1 14.64 -19.88 10.21
CA MET A 1 13.71 -18.78 10.61
C MET A 1 14.44 -17.86 11.56
N GLY A 2 14.41 -16.54 11.34
CA GLY A 2 15.18 -15.55 12.13
C GLY A 2 14.68 -15.31 13.58
N GLY A 3 14.07 -16.30 14.21
CA GLY A 3 13.52 -16.20 15.57
C GLY A 3 12.41 -15.15 15.72
N LEU A 4 11.63 -14.90 14.66
CA LEU A 4 10.38 -14.15 14.76
C LEU A 4 9.21 -15.11 14.57
N GLU A 5 8.19 -14.95 15.39
CA GLU A 5 6.89 -15.59 15.27
C GLU A 5 5.86 -14.54 14.83
N ILE A 6 4.99 -14.89 13.90
CA ILE A 6 3.87 -14.04 13.48
C ILE A 6 2.59 -14.84 13.67
N THR A 7 1.67 -14.29 14.45
CA THR A 7 0.29 -14.79 14.57
C THR A 7 -0.64 -13.83 13.87
N ARG A 8 -1.32 -14.28 12.82
CA ARG A 8 -2.30 -13.48 12.06
C ARG A 8 -3.72 -13.92 12.38
N GLN A 9 -4.56 -12.97 12.76
CA GLN A 9 -5.99 -13.16 12.93
C GLN A 9 -6.74 -12.35 11.87
N VAL A 10 -7.64 -13.02 11.14
CA VAL A 10 -8.50 -12.38 10.14
C VAL A 10 -9.95 -12.45 10.62
N SER A 11 -10.61 -11.29 10.69
CA SER A 11 -12.01 -11.17 11.11
C SER A 11 -12.84 -10.60 9.96
N LEU A 12 -13.85 -11.35 9.51
CA LEU A 12 -14.77 -10.89 8.47
C LEU A 12 -15.99 -10.23 9.13
N SER A 13 -16.45 -9.10 8.56
CA SER A 13 -17.73 -8.52 8.95
C SER A 13 -18.88 -9.38 8.41
N GLY A 14 -19.89 -9.60 9.24
CA GLY A 14 -21.13 -10.28 8.82
C GLY A 14 -22.14 -9.35 8.14
N GLU A 15 -21.93 -8.04 8.21
CA GLU A 15 -22.88 -7.02 7.74
C GLU A 15 -22.37 -6.21 6.54
N GLU A 16 -21.05 -6.11 6.40
CA GLU A 16 -20.39 -5.21 5.46
C GLU A 16 -19.29 -5.96 4.72
N PRO A 17 -18.92 -5.56 3.48
CA PRO A 17 -17.88 -6.22 2.70
C PRO A 17 -16.48 -5.82 3.17
N LEU A 18 -16.22 -6.00 4.47
CA LEU A 18 -14.99 -5.64 5.17
C LEU A 18 -14.36 -6.88 5.82
N PHE A 19 -13.03 -6.94 5.81
CA PHE A 19 -12.30 -7.79 6.73
C PHE A 19 -11.18 -7.00 7.42
N PHE A 20 -10.83 -7.46 8.62
CA PHE A 20 -9.84 -6.85 9.48
C PHE A 20 -8.77 -7.86 9.79
N VAL A 21 -7.53 -7.41 9.79
CA VAL A 21 -6.37 -8.23 10.10
C VAL A 21 -5.65 -7.63 11.29
N SER A 22 -5.40 -8.46 12.31
CA SER A 22 -4.45 -8.17 13.39
C SER A 22 -3.31 -9.16 13.31
N GLU A 23 -2.09 -8.64 13.40
CA GLU A 23 -0.87 -9.43 13.38
C GLU A 23 -0.04 -9.14 14.62
N LYS A 24 0.26 -10.20 15.39
CA LYS A 24 1.20 -10.14 16.50
C LYS A 24 2.54 -10.70 16.06
N ILE A 25 3.57 -9.86 16.09
CA ILE A 25 4.94 -10.23 15.75
C ILE A 25 5.74 -10.30 17.04
N ARG A 26 6.29 -11.47 17.36
CA ARG A 26 7.07 -11.71 18.58
C ARG A 26 8.50 -12.09 18.25
N ASN A 27 9.44 -11.44 18.92
CA ASN A 27 10.85 -11.79 18.84
C ASN A 27 11.22 -12.88 19.86
N LEU A 28 11.44 -14.10 19.38
CA LEU A 28 11.83 -15.25 20.22
C LEU A 28 13.32 -15.25 20.61
N ASN A 29 14.11 -14.32 20.07
CA ASN A 29 15.55 -14.25 20.34
C ASN A 29 15.85 -13.63 21.71
N LYS A 30 17.11 -13.79 22.15
CA LYS A 30 17.66 -13.15 23.36
C LYS A 30 18.13 -11.71 23.14
N TYR A 31 18.16 -11.26 21.89
CA TYR A 31 18.60 -9.93 21.49
C TYR A 31 17.57 -9.30 20.57
N GLY A 32 17.47 -7.98 20.62
CA GLY A 32 16.71 -7.21 19.65
C GLY A 32 17.29 -7.33 18.25
N ARG A 33 16.45 -7.08 17.24
CA ARG A 33 16.85 -7.20 15.85
C ARG A 33 16.11 -6.23 14.94
N MET A 34 16.77 -5.86 13.85
CA MET A 34 16.10 -5.19 12.74
C MET A 34 15.32 -6.19 11.90
N PHE A 35 14.18 -5.76 11.36
CA PHE A 35 13.33 -6.58 10.49
C PHE A 35 12.51 -5.73 9.52
N ASN A 36 12.00 -6.41 8.48
CA ASN A 36 10.98 -5.86 7.60
C ASN A 36 9.75 -6.76 7.56
N LEU A 37 8.59 -6.13 7.35
CA LEU A 37 7.31 -6.78 7.10
C LEU A 37 6.61 -6.03 5.96
N VAL A 38 6.13 -6.76 4.96
CA VAL A 38 5.42 -6.22 3.80
C VAL A 38 4.18 -7.08 3.54
N GLN A 39 3.04 -6.43 3.36
CA GLN A 39 1.82 -7.07 2.88
C GLN A 39 1.79 -7.01 1.37
N HIS A 40 2.08 -8.14 0.72
CA HIS A 40 2.28 -8.18 -0.74
C HIS A 40 0.96 -8.44 -1.48
N VAL A 41 0.03 -7.48 -1.45
CA VAL A 41 -1.25 -7.61 -2.16
C VAL A 41 -1.01 -7.58 -3.65
N THR A 42 -1.44 -8.61 -4.39
CA THR A 42 -1.26 -8.67 -5.84
C THR A 42 -2.58 -8.91 -6.54
N VAL A 43 -2.89 -8.09 -7.55
CA VAL A 43 -4.00 -8.31 -8.48
C VAL A 43 -3.47 -8.73 -9.85
N ALA A 44 -4.25 -9.53 -10.56
CA ALA A 44 -3.93 -10.07 -11.88
C ALA A 44 -5.22 -10.15 -12.73
N PRO A 45 -5.12 -10.38 -14.05
CA PRO A 45 -6.29 -10.67 -14.87
C PRO A 45 -7.10 -11.85 -14.30
N PRO A 46 -8.44 -11.84 -14.43
CA PRO A 46 -9.25 -10.91 -15.22
C PRO A 46 -9.62 -9.61 -14.48
N PHE A 47 -9.30 -9.46 -13.19
CA PHE A 47 -9.59 -8.23 -12.47
C PHE A 47 -8.70 -7.07 -12.95
N LEU A 48 -7.42 -7.34 -13.20
CA LEU A 48 -6.48 -6.36 -13.70
C LEU A 48 -6.58 -6.21 -15.22
N ASP A 49 -6.80 -4.99 -15.68
CA ASP A 49 -6.71 -4.58 -17.07
C ASP A 49 -6.21 -3.12 -17.18
N ARG A 50 -6.07 -2.61 -18.42
CA ARG A 50 -5.60 -1.24 -18.69
C ARG A 50 -6.57 -0.13 -18.24
N LYS A 51 -7.81 -0.48 -17.87
CA LYS A 51 -8.83 0.44 -17.33
C LYS A 51 -8.88 0.40 -15.79
N THR A 52 -8.15 -0.51 -15.16
CA THR A 52 -8.06 -0.58 -13.71
C THR A 52 -7.38 0.68 -13.18
N LEU A 53 -8.04 1.35 -12.24
CA LEU A 53 -7.59 2.57 -11.59
C LEU A 53 -6.95 2.25 -10.25
N PHE A 54 -5.74 2.76 -10.04
CA PHE A 54 -5.04 2.70 -8.76
C PHE A 54 -5.03 4.09 -8.11
N ASP A 55 -5.48 4.18 -6.87
CA ASP A 55 -5.55 5.43 -6.11
C ASP A 55 -4.97 5.21 -4.71
N ASN A 56 -4.31 6.23 -4.16
CA ASN A 56 -3.75 6.26 -2.81
C ASN A 56 -3.59 7.71 -2.33
N ASN A 57 -3.21 7.91 -1.07
CA ASN A 57 -2.94 9.23 -0.46
C ASN A 57 -1.44 9.51 -0.19
N THR A 58 -0.54 8.98 -1.01
CA THR A 58 0.90 9.25 -0.87
C THR A 58 1.26 10.65 -1.35
N GLU A 59 2.37 11.19 -0.84
CA GLU A 59 2.87 12.53 -1.19
C GLU A 59 3.95 12.44 -2.26
N LYS A 60 4.97 11.61 -2.03
CA LYS A 60 6.13 11.49 -2.91
C LYS A 60 6.79 10.13 -2.78
N GLY A 61 7.56 9.76 -3.78
CA GLY A 61 8.21 8.46 -3.90
C GLY A 61 9.43 8.51 -4.79
N PHE A 62 9.89 7.32 -5.18
CA PHE A 62 11.01 7.11 -6.07
C PHE A 62 10.81 5.81 -6.86
N GLU A 63 11.49 5.69 -8.00
CA GLU A 63 11.64 4.40 -8.70
C GLU A 63 12.75 3.60 -8.04
N ASP A 64 12.49 2.33 -7.72
CA ASP A 64 13.55 1.45 -7.25
C ASP A 64 14.47 1.08 -8.42
N LYS A 65 15.77 1.39 -8.29
CA LYS A 65 16.76 1.16 -9.35
C LYS A 65 17.21 -0.29 -9.41
N GLU A 66 17.04 -1.04 -8.31
CA GLU A 66 17.39 -2.46 -8.21
C GLU A 66 18.84 -2.77 -8.61
N ASP A 67 19.75 -1.84 -8.30
CA ASP A 67 21.17 -1.87 -8.67
C ASP A 67 22.12 -1.95 -7.45
N GLY A 68 21.56 -2.06 -6.24
CA GLY A 68 22.29 -2.06 -4.98
C GLY A 68 22.83 -0.69 -4.56
N SER A 69 22.55 0.38 -5.32
CA SER A 69 23.02 1.73 -4.99
C SER A 69 22.29 2.28 -3.76
N LEU A 70 22.95 3.17 -3.03
CA LEU A 70 22.35 3.85 -1.87
C LEU A 70 21.60 5.12 -2.27
N HIS A 71 21.71 5.57 -3.52
CA HIS A 71 21.09 6.81 -3.99
C HIS A 71 19.88 6.45 -4.85
N GLN A 72 18.76 6.21 -4.19
CA GLN A 72 17.55 5.63 -4.79
C GLN A 72 16.48 6.71 -4.98
N GLU A 73 16.45 7.68 -4.06
CA GLU A 73 15.43 8.72 -3.91
C GLU A 73 15.33 9.75 -5.04
N GLU A 74 16.26 9.73 -6.00
CA GLU A 74 16.29 10.66 -7.13
C GLU A 74 16.22 9.90 -8.46
N PRO A 75 15.36 10.35 -9.40
CA PRO A 75 14.45 11.50 -9.28
C PRO A 75 13.25 11.23 -8.37
N VAL A 76 12.78 12.27 -7.66
CA VAL A 76 11.54 12.20 -6.87
C VAL A 76 10.32 12.04 -7.77
N LEU A 77 9.50 11.04 -7.49
CA LEU A 77 8.20 10.81 -8.13
C LEU A 77 7.07 11.42 -7.28
N CYS A 78 6.05 11.97 -7.93
CA CYS A 78 4.83 12.45 -7.27
C CYS A 78 3.63 11.66 -7.80
N TRP A 79 2.76 11.20 -6.90
CA TRP A 79 1.48 10.62 -7.32
C TRP A 79 0.48 11.76 -7.61
N PRO A 80 -0.40 11.68 -8.63
CA PRO A 80 -0.59 10.57 -9.57
C PRO A 80 0.23 10.64 -10.86
N GLU A 81 0.99 11.72 -11.09
CA GLU A 81 1.68 11.94 -12.37
C GLU A 81 3.19 12.06 -12.18
N ALA A 82 3.94 11.22 -12.88
CA ALA A 82 5.40 11.25 -12.89
C ALA A 82 5.94 11.73 -14.24
N VAL A 83 7.07 12.44 -14.21
CA VAL A 83 7.81 12.77 -15.43
C VAL A 83 8.78 11.63 -15.74
N HIS A 84 8.73 11.12 -16.97
CA HIS A 84 9.65 10.09 -17.45
C HIS A 84 10.10 10.43 -18.87
N LYS A 85 11.42 10.54 -19.05
CA LYS A 85 12.02 11.05 -20.29
C LYS A 85 11.40 12.42 -20.64
N ASP A 86 10.87 12.58 -21.84
CA ASP A 86 10.26 13.82 -22.32
C ASP A 86 8.73 13.89 -22.10
N GLY A 87 8.17 12.95 -21.34
CA GLY A 87 6.72 12.78 -21.18
C GLY A 87 6.24 12.70 -19.74
N LYS A 88 4.91 12.70 -19.60
CA LYS A 88 4.19 12.48 -18.33
C LYS A 88 3.55 11.10 -18.36
N VAL A 89 3.66 10.38 -17.25
CA VAL A 89 3.08 9.06 -17.04
C VAL A 89 2.06 9.16 -15.91
N ASP A 90 0.83 8.74 -16.19
CA ASP A 90 -0.21 8.60 -15.16
C ASP A 90 -0.01 7.28 -14.42
N LEU A 91 0.40 7.37 -13.15
CA LEU A 91 0.63 6.21 -12.30
C LEU A 91 -0.66 5.53 -11.84
N ARG A 92 -1.82 6.18 -11.97
CA ARG A 92 -3.13 5.60 -11.65
C ARG A 92 -3.56 4.56 -12.67
N HIS A 93 -3.06 4.65 -13.90
CA HIS A 93 -3.37 3.73 -14.98
C HIS A 93 -2.16 2.88 -15.31
N PHE A 94 -2.32 1.56 -15.27
CA PHE A 94 -1.24 0.67 -15.70
C PHE A 94 -1.20 0.53 -17.23
N GLN A 95 -0.77 1.61 -17.89
CA GLN A 95 -0.70 1.69 -19.36
C GLN A 95 0.73 1.65 -19.90
N ASP A 96 1.69 2.12 -19.11
CA ASP A 96 3.12 2.08 -19.40
C ASP A 96 3.82 0.93 -18.66
N PRO A 97 4.92 0.36 -19.18
CA PRO A 97 5.73 -0.61 -18.45
C PRO A 97 6.59 0.05 -17.36
N TRP A 98 6.77 1.37 -17.39
CA TRP A 98 7.55 2.13 -16.41
C TRP A 98 6.64 2.88 -15.41
N PRO A 99 7.07 3.04 -14.14
CA PRO A 99 8.17 2.32 -13.49
C PRO A 99 7.78 0.86 -13.22
N ARG A 100 8.78 -0.03 -13.16
CA ARG A 100 8.57 -1.44 -12.80
C ARG A 100 8.34 -1.61 -11.30
N VAL A 101 9.17 -0.96 -10.49
CA VAL A 101 9.06 -0.94 -9.03
C VAL A 101 9.18 0.50 -8.59
N SER A 102 8.25 0.96 -7.76
CA SER A 102 8.28 2.30 -7.22
C SER A 102 7.71 2.32 -5.82
N SER A 103 8.21 3.22 -4.99
CA SER A 103 7.89 3.26 -3.56
C SER A 103 7.59 4.67 -3.11
N PHE A 104 6.55 4.81 -2.30
CA PHE A 104 5.99 6.10 -1.93
C PHE A 104 5.78 6.19 -0.42
N ILE A 105 5.87 7.43 0.09
CA ILE A 105 5.60 7.79 1.48
C ILE A 105 4.37 8.67 1.60
N TYR A 106 3.75 8.61 2.77
CA TYR A 106 2.63 9.46 3.15
C TYR A 106 3.11 10.79 3.73
N ASN A 107 2.27 11.82 3.57
CA ASN A 107 2.45 13.05 4.32
C ASN A 107 2.42 12.78 5.83
N ARG A 108 3.28 13.44 6.60
CA ARG A 108 3.37 13.23 8.07
C ARG A 108 2.08 13.55 8.83
N ARG A 109 1.14 14.26 8.22
CA ARG A 109 -0.17 14.60 8.80
C ARG A 109 -1.22 13.51 8.59
N GLU A 110 -0.96 12.53 7.73
CA GLU A 110 -1.88 11.42 7.49
C GLU A 110 -1.75 10.41 8.62
N THR A 111 -2.85 10.19 9.35
CA THR A 111 -2.94 9.10 10.33
C THR A 111 -3.01 7.74 9.63
N TYR A 112 -3.74 7.68 8.51
CA TYR A 112 -4.03 6.44 7.79
C TYR A 112 -3.51 6.49 6.36
N GLY A 113 -2.82 5.42 5.95
CA GLY A 113 -2.48 5.15 4.56
C GLY A 113 -3.56 4.28 3.95
N TRP A 114 -3.84 4.48 2.66
CA TRP A 114 -4.76 3.62 1.93
C TRP A 114 -4.33 3.45 0.48
N VAL A 115 -4.81 2.36 -0.11
CA VAL A 115 -4.68 2.08 -1.54
C VAL A 115 -5.93 1.37 -2.04
N THR A 116 -6.32 1.67 -3.28
CA THR A 116 -7.41 0.96 -3.95
C THR A 116 -7.02 0.55 -5.35
N ALA A 117 -7.54 -0.59 -5.79
CA ALA A 117 -7.63 -0.99 -7.18
C ALA A 117 -9.12 -1.04 -7.57
N SER A 118 -9.52 -0.23 -8.55
CA SER A 118 -10.90 -0.14 -9.03
C SER A 118 -10.97 -0.61 -10.47
N ASN A 119 -11.81 -1.59 -10.77
CA ASN A 119 -12.14 -1.97 -12.15
C ASN A 119 -13.61 -1.55 -12.44
N PRO A 120 -13.82 -0.39 -13.11
CA PRO A 120 -15.17 0.07 -13.43
C PRO A 120 -15.93 -0.86 -14.39
N THR A 121 -15.22 -1.57 -15.29
CA THR A 121 -15.83 -2.54 -16.22
C THR A 121 -16.46 -3.71 -15.48
N LEU A 122 -15.80 -4.20 -14.42
CA LEU A 122 -16.33 -5.25 -13.55
C LEU A 122 -17.25 -4.71 -12.46
N GLY A 123 -17.34 -3.39 -12.29
CA GLY A 123 -18.12 -2.74 -11.25
C GLY A 123 -17.62 -3.02 -9.82
N VAL A 124 -16.32 -3.31 -9.65
CA VAL A 124 -15.74 -3.72 -8.37
C VAL A 124 -14.48 -2.92 -8.03
N MET A 125 -14.37 -2.51 -6.76
CA MET A 125 -13.19 -1.92 -6.15
C MET A 125 -12.72 -2.77 -4.97
N LEU A 126 -11.41 -3.02 -4.90
CA LEU A 126 -10.70 -3.57 -3.76
C LEU A 126 -9.91 -2.45 -3.08
N GLY A 127 -9.90 -2.39 -1.76
CA GLY A 127 -9.08 -1.42 -1.05
C GLY A 127 -8.57 -1.88 0.29
N TYR A 128 -7.51 -1.21 0.74
CA TYR A 128 -6.81 -1.46 1.99
C TYR A 128 -6.58 -0.13 2.73
N LEU A 129 -6.62 -0.16 4.05
CA LEU A 129 -6.38 0.98 4.93
C LEU A 129 -5.63 0.53 6.20
N TRP A 130 -4.65 1.30 6.62
CA TRP A 130 -3.79 1.00 7.78
C TRP A 130 -3.29 2.28 8.45
N LYS A 131 -2.77 2.18 9.68
CA LYS A 131 -2.08 3.30 10.33
C LYS A 131 -0.72 3.53 9.65
N VAL A 132 -0.42 4.75 9.22
CA VAL A 132 0.86 5.07 8.55
C VAL A 132 2.07 4.73 9.43
N GLU A 133 1.93 4.84 10.75
CA GLU A 133 3.00 4.48 11.69
C GLU A 133 3.38 2.99 11.64
N ASP A 134 2.42 2.11 11.34
CA ASP A 134 2.66 0.67 11.24
C ASP A 134 3.32 0.29 9.90
N TYR A 135 2.94 1.00 8.83
CA TYR A 135 3.41 0.75 7.48
C TYR A 135 3.64 2.09 6.76
N PRO A 136 4.82 2.71 6.95
CA PRO A 136 5.10 4.05 6.43
C PRO A 136 5.38 4.09 4.92
N TRP A 137 5.44 2.92 4.28
CA TRP A 137 5.73 2.76 2.86
C TRP A 137 4.61 2.01 2.15
N ILE A 138 4.40 2.37 0.89
CA ILE A 138 3.71 1.54 -0.10
C ILE A 138 4.59 1.40 -1.33
N ASN A 139 4.71 0.17 -1.81
CA ASN A 139 5.43 -0.16 -3.02
C ASN A 139 4.46 -0.62 -4.10
N PHE A 140 4.78 -0.30 -5.34
CA PHE A 140 4.06 -0.73 -6.52
C PHE A 140 5.01 -1.54 -7.39
N TRP A 141 4.84 -2.86 -7.39
CA TRP A 141 5.46 -3.76 -8.36
C TRP A 141 4.54 -3.97 -9.55
N ARG A 142 5.05 -3.77 -10.75
CA ARG A 142 4.27 -3.76 -11.99
C ARG A 142 4.88 -4.72 -12.99
N SER A 143 4.08 -5.67 -13.45
CA SER A 143 4.48 -6.61 -14.49
C SER A 143 3.58 -6.52 -15.70
N MET A 144 4.20 -6.35 -16.87
CA MET A 144 3.54 -6.21 -18.16
C MET A 144 4.20 -7.15 -19.17
N GLU A 145 3.38 -7.91 -19.90
CA GLU A 145 3.84 -8.82 -20.96
C GLU A 145 3.13 -8.49 -22.27
N ASN A 146 3.89 -8.34 -23.36
CA ASN A 146 3.34 -7.97 -24.67
C ASN A 146 2.43 -6.72 -24.63
N GLY A 147 2.78 -5.78 -23.76
CA GLY A 147 1.99 -4.57 -23.52
C GLY A 147 0.74 -4.79 -22.66
N ASN A 148 0.46 -5.95 -22.09
CA ASN A 148 -0.72 -6.13 -21.24
C ASN A 148 -0.32 -6.28 -19.77
N PRO A 149 -1.01 -5.61 -18.84
CA PRO A 149 -0.86 -5.86 -17.41
C PRO A 149 -1.08 -7.35 -17.09
N VAL A 150 -0.10 -7.99 -16.45
CA VAL A 150 -0.22 -9.38 -15.98
C VAL A 150 -0.24 -9.50 -14.47
N ALA A 151 0.37 -8.54 -13.77
CA ALA A 151 0.27 -8.43 -12.32
C ALA A 151 0.57 -7.01 -11.83
N PHE A 152 -0.08 -6.61 -10.75
CA PHE A 152 0.15 -5.34 -10.06
C PHE A 152 0.14 -5.57 -8.55
N GLY A 153 1.26 -5.27 -7.89
CA GLY A 153 1.46 -5.30 -6.46
C GLY A 153 1.10 -3.96 -5.81
N MET A 154 0.32 -4.01 -4.72
CA MET A 154 0.01 -2.88 -3.83
C MET A 154 0.58 -3.22 -2.44
N GLU A 155 1.84 -2.91 -2.23
CA GLU A 155 2.64 -3.57 -1.20
C GLU A 155 2.98 -2.61 -0.08
N PHE A 156 2.12 -2.53 0.93
CA PHE A 156 2.37 -1.68 2.08
C PHE A 156 3.20 -2.41 3.13
N GLY A 157 4.15 -1.68 3.74
CA GLY A 157 5.16 -2.33 4.58
C GLY A 157 6.06 -1.37 5.36
N THR A 158 7.02 -1.98 6.04
CA THR A 158 8.02 -1.28 6.86
C THR A 158 9.29 -0.91 6.08
N THR A 159 9.37 -1.28 4.80
CA THR A 159 10.43 -0.86 3.88
C THR A 159 9.85 -0.34 2.57
N GLY A 160 10.48 0.71 2.06
CA GLY A 160 10.26 1.23 0.72
C GLY A 160 11.36 0.85 -0.28
N LEU A 161 12.33 0.04 0.11
CA LEU A 161 13.49 -0.27 -0.71
C LEU A 161 13.58 -1.78 -0.96
N HIS A 162 13.50 -2.18 -2.22
CA HIS A 162 13.51 -3.56 -2.73
C HIS A 162 14.94 -4.05 -2.97
N GLU A 163 15.75 -3.95 -1.93
CA GLU A 163 17.15 -4.35 -1.97
C GLU A 163 17.45 -5.40 -0.88
N PRO A 164 18.55 -6.16 -1.00
CA PRO A 164 19.01 -7.02 0.07
C PRO A 164 19.14 -6.27 1.40
N PHE A 165 18.86 -6.96 2.51
CA PHE A 165 18.81 -6.34 3.84
C PHE A 165 20.11 -5.62 4.24
N THR A 166 21.25 -6.01 3.69
CA THR A 166 22.55 -5.32 3.89
C THR A 166 22.56 -3.92 3.29
N VAL A 167 21.97 -3.73 2.11
CA VAL A 167 21.83 -2.42 1.45
C VAL A 167 20.82 -1.58 2.21
N VAL A 168 19.66 -2.17 2.54
CA VAL A 168 18.60 -1.53 3.35
C VAL A 168 19.15 -1.03 4.69
N ALA A 169 19.89 -1.87 5.41
CA ALA A 169 20.52 -1.52 6.68
C ALA A 169 21.57 -0.41 6.53
N LYS A 170 22.37 -0.45 5.46
CA LYS A 170 23.39 0.58 5.18
C LYS A 170 22.77 1.92 4.80
N LYS A 171 21.67 1.92 4.05
CA LYS A 171 20.92 3.13 3.68
C LYS A 171 20.20 3.73 4.89
N GLY A 172 19.54 2.90 5.69
CA GLY A 172 18.85 3.31 6.92
C GLY A 172 17.52 4.00 6.69
N LYS A 173 17.52 5.10 5.90
CA LYS A 173 16.35 5.94 5.65
C LYS A 173 16.30 6.47 4.22
N ILE A 174 15.09 6.71 3.73
CA ILE A 174 14.79 7.54 2.56
C ILE A 174 13.66 8.50 2.95
N PHE A 175 13.74 9.77 2.53
CA PHE A 175 12.77 10.82 2.87
C PHE A 175 12.44 10.93 4.37
N ASP A 176 13.47 10.75 5.21
CA ASP A 176 13.37 10.70 6.67
C ASP A 176 12.42 9.63 7.22
N ARG A 177 12.12 8.59 6.43
CA ARG A 177 11.41 7.38 6.87
C ARG A 177 12.40 6.23 6.99
N ASN A 178 12.30 5.47 8.07
CA ASN A 178 13.13 4.28 8.26
C ASN A 178 12.77 3.25 7.19
N LEU A 179 13.78 2.50 6.72
CA LEU A 179 13.59 1.37 5.81
C LEU A 179 13.51 0.04 6.55
N TYR A 180 13.49 0.05 7.87
CA TYR A 180 13.31 -1.11 8.72
C TYR A 180 12.79 -0.70 10.09
N GLU A 181 12.24 -1.69 10.78
CA GLU A 181 11.88 -1.58 12.19
C GLU A 181 12.86 -2.36 13.06
N PHE A 182 12.86 -2.05 14.35
CA PHE A 182 13.58 -2.77 15.38
C PHE A 182 12.56 -3.38 16.34
N ILE A 183 12.78 -4.64 16.73
CA ILE A 183 11.99 -5.34 17.75
C ILE A 183 12.95 -5.92 18.78
N ASP A 184 12.76 -5.58 20.05
CA ASP A 184 13.65 -5.99 21.14
C ASP A 184 13.46 -7.48 21.49
N ALA A 185 14.36 -8.04 22.30
CA ALA A 185 14.29 -9.42 22.76
C ALA A 185 12.97 -9.69 23.49
N GLN A 186 12.27 -10.77 23.11
CA GLN A 186 10.99 -11.17 23.71
C GLN A 186 9.84 -10.17 23.53
N GLU A 187 10.06 -9.04 22.86
CA GLU A 187 9.03 -8.05 22.54
C GLU A 187 7.99 -8.67 21.60
N THR A 188 6.74 -8.28 21.81
CA THR A 188 5.63 -8.53 20.91
C THR A 188 5.07 -7.19 20.47
N ILE A 189 5.02 -6.94 19.17
CA ILE A 189 4.34 -5.80 18.58
C ILE A 189 3.06 -6.27 17.89
N GLU A 190 2.08 -5.39 17.77
CA GLU A 190 0.84 -5.64 17.06
C GLU A 190 0.69 -4.63 15.91
N LYS A 191 0.28 -5.12 14.73
CA LYS A 191 -0.03 -4.30 13.56
C LYS A 191 -1.41 -4.66 13.05
N THR A 192 -2.15 -3.67 12.56
CA THR A 192 -3.51 -3.89 12.05
C THR A 192 -3.72 -3.26 10.68
N PHE A 193 -4.59 -3.85 9.89
CA PHE A 193 -5.11 -3.21 8.68
C PHE A 193 -6.53 -3.70 8.37
N LEU A 194 -7.24 -2.86 7.64
CA LEU A 194 -8.59 -3.09 7.12
C LEU A 194 -8.49 -3.32 5.62
N ALA A 195 -9.27 -4.24 5.11
CA ALA A 195 -9.51 -4.39 3.69
C ALA A 195 -11.01 -4.44 3.38
N PHE A 196 -11.38 -4.00 2.19
CA PHE A 196 -12.77 -3.90 1.79
C PHE A 196 -12.97 -4.19 0.31
N LEU A 197 -14.18 -4.62 -0.02
CA LEU A 197 -14.66 -4.73 -1.39
C LEU A 197 -15.85 -3.80 -1.57
N ALA A 198 -15.93 -3.11 -2.70
CA ALA A 198 -17.06 -2.24 -3.00
C ALA A 198 -17.60 -2.45 -4.40
N ARG A 199 -18.92 -2.27 -4.54
CA ARG A 199 -19.55 -2.11 -5.85
C ARG A 199 -19.37 -0.66 -6.30
N ILE A 200 -18.93 -0.47 -7.53
CA ILE A 200 -18.74 0.82 -8.16
C ILE A 200 -19.50 0.88 -9.49
N PRO A 201 -19.99 2.06 -9.91
CA PRO A 201 -20.61 2.22 -11.21
C PRO A 201 -19.57 2.17 -12.34
N GLU A 202 -20.04 1.97 -13.57
CA GLU A 202 -19.18 1.95 -14.77
C GLU A 202 -18.51 3.30 -15.04
N ASP A 203 -19.14 4.41 -14.63
CA ASP A 203 -18.61 5.78 -14.74
C ASP A 203 -17.74 6.21 -13.54
N PHE A 204 -17.25 5.27 -12.74
CA PHE A 204 -16.47 5.58 -11.54
C PHE A 204 -15.10 6.19 -11.89
N ASN A 205 -14.83 7.39 -11.37
CA ASN A 205 -13.62 8.17 -11.66
C ASN A 205 -12.39 7.80 -10.80
N GLY A 206 -12.52 6.76 -9.98
CA GLY A 206 -11.53 6.39 -8.97
C GLY A 206 -11.74 7.11 -7.64
N VAL A 207 -10.88 6.80 -6.68
CA VAL A 207 -11.00 7.28 -5.30
C VAL A 207 -10.20 8.56 -5.11
N ASP A 208 -10.81 9.54 -4.46
CA ASP A 208 -10.14 10.78 -4.08
C ASP A 208 -9.76 10.80 -2.61
N ASN A 209 -10.58 10.22 -1.74
CA ASN A 209 -10.29 10.16 -0.32
C ASN A 209 -10.96 8.95 0.34
N ILE A 210 -10.27 8.37 1.32
CA ILE A 210 -10.83 7.41 2.26
C ILE A 210 -10.63 7.95 3.68
N ARG A 211 -11.71 8.03 4.45
CA ARG A 211 -11.67 8.47 5.85
C ARG A 211 -12.41 7.51 6.75
N LEU A 212 -11.99 7.50 8.01
CA LEU A 212 -12.75 6.91 9.09
C LEU A 212 -13.52 8.02 9.80
N GLU A 213 -14.83 7.99 9.70
CA GLU A 213 -15.73 8.94 10.34
C GLU A 213 -16.61 8.18 11.34
N ASP A 214 -16.38 8.44 12.63
CA ASP A 214 -16.99 7.72 13.76
C ASP A 214 -16.72 6.21 13.75
N SER A 215 -17.61 5.46 13.12
CA SER A 215 -17.59 4.01 12.94
C SER A 215 -17.89 3.64 11.49
N ASN A 216 -17.58 4.54 10.55
CA ASN A 216 -17.79 4.36 9.12
C ASN A 216 -16.48 4.52 8.36
N LEU A 217 -16.21 3.60 7.46
CA LEU A 217 -15.30 3.79 6.34
C LEU A 217 -16.05 4.57 5.26
N VAL A 218 -15.54 5.73 4.90
CA VAL A 218 -16.15 6.62 3.91
C VAL A 218 -15.20 6.78 2.75
N ILE A 219 -15.64 6.35 1.56
CA ILE A 219 -14.86 6.41 0.33
C ILE A 219 -15.52 7.44 -0.58
N ARG A 220 -14.79 8.50 -0.91
CA ARG A 220 -15.24 9.58 -1.80
C ARG A 220 -14.69 9.38 -3.19
N GLU A 221 -15.58 9.41 -4.18
CA GLU A 221 -15.19 9.38 -5.59
C GLU A 221 -14.54 10.69 -6.04
N ARG A 222 -13.55 10.59 -6.93
CA ARG A 222 -12.88 11.74 -7.53
C ARG A 222 -13.80 12.57 -8.41
N GLY A 223 -13.78 13.88 -8.18
CA GLY A 223 -14.55 14.86 -8.97
C GLY A 223 -16.07 14.80 -8.74
N ARG A 224 -16.54 14.04 -7.75
CA ARG A 224 -17.97 13.92 -7.38
C ARG A 224 -18.14 14.25 -5.90
N THR A 225 -19.18 15.01 -5.55
CA THR A 225 -19.50 15.35 -4.15
C THR A 225 -20.72 14.59 -3.62
N ASP A 226 -21.51 14.00 -4.52
CA ASP A 226 -22.76 13.29 -4.28
C ASP A 226 -22.57 11.76 -4.17
N ARG A 227 -21.44 11.22 -4.63
CA ARG A 227 -21.17 9.77 -4.62
C ARG A 227 -20.14 9.39 -3.56
N ASN A 228 -20.63 8.88 -2.44
CA ASN A 228 -19.82 8.29 -1.37
C ASN A 228 -20.26 6.85 -1.10
N ILE A 229 -19.29 5.95 -0.92
CA ILE A 229 -19.52 4.60 -0.43
C ILE A 229 -19.25 4.62 1.08
N ARG A 230 -20.17 4.05 1.86
CA ARG A 230 -20.08 4.02 3.33
C ARG A 230 -20.27 2.60 3.83
N TYR A 231 -19.32 2.13 4.65
CA TYR A 231 -19.41 0.85 5.34
C TYR A 231 -19.22 1.04 6.83
N LYS A 232 -20.05 0.39 7.63
CA LYS A 232 -19.90 0.39 9.09
C LYS A 232 -18.77 -0.54 9.52
N PHE A 233 -17.98 -0.12 10.50
CA PHE A 233 -16.97 -0.97 11.13
C PHE A 233 -17.03 -0.83 12.65
N LYS A 234 -16.53 -1.84 13.38
CA LYS A 234 -16.41 -1.75 14.84
C LYS A 234 -15.04 -1.16 15.19
N ARG A 235 -15.03 -0.12 16.04
CA ARG A 235 -13.80 0.63 16.37
C ARG A 235 -12.63 -0.22 16.91
N HIS A 236 -12.91 -1.31 17.62
CA HIS A 236 -11.85 -2.17 18.16
C HIS A 236 -11.00 -2.88 17.09
N TYR A 237 -11.39 -2.80 15.81
CA TYR A 237 -10.59 -3.38 14.72
C TYR A 237 -9.39 -2.54 14.29
N LEU A 238 -9.29 -1.27 14.71
CA LEU A 238 -8.20 -0.35 14.38
C LEU A 238 -7.59 0.32 15.62
N GLY A 239 -7.90 -0.25 16.80
CA GLY A 239 -7.37 0.17 18.11
C GLY A 239 -5.90 -0.14 18.21
#